data_AF-A0A1I4YKZ5-F1
#
_entry.id   AF-A0A1I4YKZ5-F1
#
_cell.length_a   1.000
_cell.length_b   1.000
_cell.length_c   1.000
_cell.angle_alpha   90.00
_cell.angle_beta   90.00
_cell.angle_gamma   90.00
#
_symmetry.space_group_name_H-M   'P 1'
#
loop_
_entity.id
_entity.type
_entity.pdbx_description
1 polymer ?
#
loop_
_entity_poly.entity_id
_entity_poly.type
_entity_poly.pdbx_seq_one_letter_code
_entity_poly.pdbx_strand_id
1 'polypeptide(L)'
;MNDASLFQLGIGLETGAQEEDTARGLTPANDDTILTRDVLDEDRDDHFIRRDGSVFAGTHLIIEVVNGHGLDNESRIQQAFRDCVDVCGATLLHIHTHKFSPQGVSGVAVLAESHISVHTWPEIGYGAFDVFMCGEARPWLAVDVLKAAFGTADVRVKELLRGEGVVTEAGVAA
;
A
#
# COMPACT_ATOMS: atom_id res chain seq x y z
N MET A 1 -21.01 9.89 -41.96
CA MET A 1 -20.28 10.98 -41.27
C MET A 1 -19.50 10.32 -40.17
N ASN A 2 -18.20 10.17 -40.42
CA ASN A 2 -17.21 9.73 -39.45
C ASN A 2 -17.10 10.79 -38.34
N ASP A 3 -16.86 10.38 -37.09
CA ASP A 3 -15.49 10.36 -36.57
C ASP A 3 -15.49 9.83 -35.14
N ALA A 4 -14.85 8.68 -34.98
CA ALA A 4 -14.32 8.23 -33.71
C ALA A 4 -13.02 9.01 -33.43
N SER A 5 -12.97 9.68 -32.29
CA SER A 5 -11.78 10.34 -31.74
C SER A 5 -12.16 10.83 -30.34
N LEU A 6 -11.38 10.68 -29.27
CA LEU A 6 -10.11 10.04 -28.99
C LEU A 6 -10.07 10.02 -27.44
N PHE A 7 -9.55 8.96 -26.84
CA PHE A 7 -9.15 8.99 -25.43
C PHE A 7 -8.15 10.14 -25.24
N GLN A 8 -8.52 11.15 -24.45
CA GLN A 8 -7.61 12.23 -24.06
C GLN A 8 -7.41 12.15 -22.55
N LEU A 9 -6.39 11.38 -22.15
CA LEU A 9 -5.74 11.52 -20.86
C LEU A 9 -5.15 12.93 -20.78
N GLY A 10 -5.63 13.74 -19.84
CA GLY A 10 -5.23 15.12 -19.74
C GLY A 10 -5.63 15.76 -18.41
N ILE A 11 -4.76 15.60 -17.42
CA ILE A 11 -4.30 16.64 -16.49
C ILE A 11 -5.34 17.73 -16.14
N GLY A 12 -5.91 17.63 -14.94
CA GLY A 12 -6.85 18.62 -14.41
C GLY A 12 -7.02 18.51 -12.90
N LEU A 13 -5.90 18.61 -12.15
CA LEU A 13 -5.90 18.86 -10.71
C LEU A 13 -5.20 20.20 -10.49
N GLU A 14 -5.92 21.28 -10.72
CA GLU A 14 -5.59 22.57 -10.14
C GLU A 14 -6.23 22.65 -8.75
N THR A 15 -5.47 22.32 -7.71
CA THR A 15 -5.71 22.81 -6.35
C THR A 15 -4.36 23.10 -5.71
N GLY A 16 -4.20 24.32 -5.21
CA GLY A 16 -2.92 25.00 -5.01
C GLY A 16 -1.98 24.33 -4.03
N ALA A 17 -0.76 24.09 -4.48
CA ALA A 17 0.42 24.07 -3.63
C ALA A 17 0.80 25.53 -3.35
N GLN A 18 0.51 26.01 -2.14
CA GLN A 18 1.17 27.20 -1.62
C GLN A 18 2.55 26.81 -1.08
N GLU A 19 3.48 27.73 -1.35
CA GLU A 19 4.93 27.74 -1.14
C GLU A 19 5.46 27.02 0.10
N GLU A 20 6.47 26.16 -0.09
CA GLU A 20 7.47 25.86 0.93
C GLU A 20 8.90 26.03 0.38
N ASP A 21 9.56 27.05 0.93
CA ASP A 21 10.98 27.21 1.26
C ASP A 21 12.04 27.01 0.15
N THR A 22 12.29 28.09 -0.59
CA THR A 22 13.47 28.27 -1.43
C THR A 22 14.73 28.50 -0.59
N ALA A 23 15.27 27.45 0.03
CA ALA A 23 16.58 27.54 0.70
C ALA A 23 17.31 26.19 0.87
N ARG A 24 17.46 25.38 -0.19
CA ARG A 24 18.53 24.37 -0.21
C ARG A 24 19.24 24.38 -1.57
N GLY A 25 20.47 24.87 -1.52
CA GLY A 25 21.36 24.99 -2.68
C GLY A 25 21.55 23.66 -3.39
N LEU A 26 21.52 23.73 -4.72
CA LEU A 26 21.99 22.70 -5.63
C LEU A 26 23.49 22.51 -5.42
N THR A 27 23.89 21.40 -4.83
CA THR A 27 25.25 20.86 -4.95
C THR A 27 25.12 19.41 -5.41
N PRO A 28 25.78 19.00 -6.51
CA PRO A 28 25.82 17.60 -6.89
C PRO A 28 26.57 16.86 -5.79
N ALA A 29 25.95 15.84 -5.21
CA ALA A 29 26.58 14.98 -4.22
C ALA A 29 27.59 14.05 -4.92
N ASN A 30 28.72 14.61 -5.35
CA ASN A 30 29.97 13.89 -5.51
C ASN A 30 30.82 14.27 -4.30
N ASP A 31 30.56 13.61 -3.17
CA ASP A 31 31.47 13.62 -2.03
C ASP A 31 31.57 12.18 -1.52
N ASP A 32 32.71 11.54 -1.81
CA ASP A 32 33.10 10.15 -1.48
C ASP A 32 33.31 9.94 0.03
N THR A 33 32.54 10.64 0.87
CA THR A 33 32.54 10.49 2.33
C THR A 33 31.13 10.33 2.86
N ILE A 34 30.33 9.47 2.23
CA ILE A 34 29.14 8.92 2.90
C ILE A 34 29.65 7.95 3.95
N LEU A 35 29.49 8.35 5.21
CA LEU A 35 29.49 7.46 6.36
C LEU A 35 28.60 6.24 6.03
N THR A 36 29.22 5.13 5.64
CA THR A 36 28.60 3.82 5.47
C THR A 36 28.16 3.32 6.84
N ARG A 37 27.09 3.91 7.38
CA ARG A 37 26.36 3.35 8.51
C ARG A 37 25.58 2.16 7.95
N ASP A 38 26.08 0.99 8.29
CA ASP A 38 25.58 -0.31 7.87
C ASP A 38 24.04 -0.35 7.91
N VAL A 39 23.41 -0.68 6.78
CA VAL A 39 21.93 -0.85 6.71
C VAL A 39 21.51 -2.06 7.56
N LEU A 40 22.45 -2.91 7.95
CA LEU A 40 22.23 -4.09 8.78
C LEU A 40 22.33 -3.80 10.28
N ASP A 41 22.73 -2.59 10.68
CA ASP A 41 22.77 -2.18 12.07
C ASP A 41 21.35 -2.25 12.69
N GLU A 42 21.20 -3.07 13.72
CA GLU A 42 19.92 -3.28 14.43
C GLU A 42 19.47 -2.03 15.19
N ASP A 43 20.40 -1.14 15.55
CA ASP A 43 20.13 0.10 16.29
C ASP A 43 19.87 1.30 15.35
N ARG A 44 19.74 1.04 14.04
CA ARG A 44 19.47 2.08 13.05
C ARG A 44 18.01 2.51 13.12
N ASP A 45 17.80 3.82 13.22
CA ASP A 45 16.47 4.45 13.13
C ASP A 45 15.98 4.42 11.68
N ASP A 46 15.64 3.22 11.19
CA ASP A 46 15.04 2.97 9.89
C ASP A 46 13.83 2.02 9.98
N HIS A 47 13.03 2.01 8.91
CA HIS A 47 11.80 1.22 8.85
C HIS A 47 11.99 -0.16 8.22
N PHE A 48 13.24 -0.63 8.06
CA PHE A 48 13.50 -1.95 7.48
C PHE A 48 13.13 -3.06 8.46
N ILE A 49 12.42 -4.06 7.96
CA ILE A 49 12.07 -5.26 8.70
C ILE A 49 13.22 -6.26 8.56
N ARG A 50 13.70 -6.75 9.70
CA ARG A 50 14.73 -7.79 9.81
C ARG A 50 14.08 -9.05 10.36
N ARG A 51 13.91 -10.09 9.53
CA ARG A 51 13.22 -11.35 9.89
C ARG A 51 13.91 -12.54 9.25
N ASP A 52 14.26 -13.56 10.05
CA ASP A 52 14.87 -14.82 9.60
C ASP A 52 16.12 -14.66 8.71
N GLY A 53 16.93 -13.61 8.96
CA GLY A 53 18.13 -13.31 8.17
C GLY A 53 17.88 -12.53 6.87
N SER A 54 16.62 -12.22 6.55
CA SER A 54 16.25 -11.32 5.45
C SER A 54 16.01 -9.89 5.96
N VAL A 55 16.45 -8.91 5.17
CA VAL A 55 16.15 -7.48 5.36
C VAL A 55 15.28 -7.01 4.19
N PHE A 56 14.13 -6.41 4.50
CA PHE A 56 13.17 -5.94 3.50
C PHE A 56 12.38 -4.73 4.01
N ALA A 57 11.84 -3.92 3.11
CA ALA A 57 11.16 -2.66 3.43
C ALA A 57 9.75 -2.87 4.03
N GLY A 58 9.09 -3.98 3.71
CA GLY A 58 7.79 -4.30 4.29
C GLY A 58 7.16 -5.56 3.71
N THR A 59 6.07 -6.00 4.33
CA THR A 59 5.31 -7.18 3.92
C THR A 59 4.08 -6.74 3.10
N HIS A 60 3.99 -7.24 1.88
CA HIS A 60 2.88 -6.97 0.96
C HIS A 60 2.07 -8.24 0.72
N LEU A 61 0.81 -8.23 1.16
CA LEU A 61 -0.13 -9.30 0.94
C LEU A 61 -1.00 -8.99 -0.27
N ILE A 62 -0.98 -9.88 -1.25
CA ILE A 62 -1.95 -9.93 -2.35
C ILE A 62 -3.06 -10.86 -1.91
N ILE A 63 -4.24 -10.32 -1.67
CA ILE A 63 -5.35 -11.00 -1.02
C ILE A 63 -6.54 -11.12 -1.98
N GLU A 64 -6.98 -12.36 -2.19
CA GLU A 64 -8.15 -12.71 -2.97
C GLU A 64 -9.30 -13.02 -2.01
N VAL A 65 -10.29 -12.15 -1.91
CA VAL A 65 -11.55 -12.42 -1.20
C VAL A 65 -12.52 -13.08 -2.17
N VAL A 66 -12.89 -14.33 -1.90
CA VAL A 66 -13.75 -15.16 -2.76
C VAL A 66 -15.07 -15.44 -2.06
N ASN A 67 -16.19 -15.42 -2.81
CA ASN A 67 -17.55 -15.57 -2.28
C ASN A 67 -17.89 -14.52 -1.19
N GLY A 68 -17.31 -13.32 -1.29
CA GLY A 68 -17.56 -12.22 -0.38
C GLY A 68 -18.91 -11.54 -0.59
N HIS A 69 -19.46 -10.98 0.47
CA HIS A 69 -20.73 -10.26 0.50
C HIS A 69 -20.54 -8.79 0.85
N GLY A 70 -21.41 -7.91 0.32
CA GLY A 70 -21.36 -6.48 0.59
C GLY A 70 -20.21 -5.75 -0.12
N LEU A 71 -19.61 -6.37 -1.14
CA LEU A 71 -18.54 -5.80 -1.96
C LEU A 71 -18.96 -4.56 -2.77
N ASP A 72 -20.27 -4.35 -2.98
CA ASP A 72 -20.82 -3.14 -3.61
C ASP A 72 -21.09 -1.99 -2.61
N ASN A 73 -20.75 -2.17 -1.32
CA ASN A 73 -21.01 -1.16 -0.30
C ASN A 73 -19.74 -0.37 0.03
N GLU A 74 -19.66 0.85 -0.49
CA GLU A 74 -18.54 1.76 -0.29
C GLU A 74 -18.24 2.02 1.20
N SER A 75 -19.25 2.26 2.02
CA SER A 75 -19.06 2.49 3.47
C SER A 75 -18.48 1.27 4.18
N ARG A 76 -18.88 0.05 3.77
CA ARG A 76 -18.30 -1.20 4.29
C ARG A 76 -16.83 -1.33 3.91
N ILE A 77 -16.47 -0.99 2.67
CA ILE A 77 -15.08 -1.00 2.21
C ILE A 77 -14.23 -0.02 3.03
N GLN A 78 -14.72 1.21 3.24
CA GLN A 78 -14.01 2.18 4.06
C GLN A 78 -13.87 1.71 5.51
N GLN A 79 -14.89 1.05 6.08
CA GLN A 79 -14.81 0.50 7.43
C GLN A 79 -13.78 -0.63 7.51
N ALA A 80 -13.79 -1.56 6.55
CA ALA A 80 -12.80 -2.63 6.48
C ALA A 80 -11.36 -2.09 6.41
N PHE A 81 -11.13 -0.99 5.67
CA PHE A 81 -9.82 -0.33 5.68
C PHE A 81 -9.43 0.20 7.06
N ARG A 82 -10.34 0.89 7.77
CA ARG A 82 -10.07 1.38 9.13
C ARG A 82 -9.78 0.24 10.10
N ASP A 83 -10.60 -0.80 10.06
CA ASP A 83 -10.43 -1.98 10.91
C ASP A 83 -9.09 -2.68 10.62
N CYS A 84 -8.69 -2.81 9.35
CA CYS A 84 -7.38 -3.35 8.98
C CYS A 84 -6.25 -2.47 9.52
N VAL A 85 -6.35 -1.15 9.41
CA VAL A 85 -5.32 -0.25 9.94
C VAL A 85 -5.19 -0.39 11.45
N ASP A 86 -6.29 -0.32 12.18
CA ASP A 86 -6.31 -0.35 13.64
C ASP A 86 -5.77 -1.69 14.17
N VAL A 87 -6.23 -2.81 13.62
CA VAL A 87 -5.83 -4.15 14.06
C VAL A 87 -4.36 -4.45 13.70
N CYS A 88 -3.92 -4.04 12.52
CA CYS A 88 -2.54 -4.25 12.08
C CYS A 88 -1.54 -3.29 12.75
N GLY A 89 -2.00 -2.23 13.43
CA GLY A 89 -1.14 -1.23 14.06
C GLY A 89 -0.47 -0.28 13.06
N ALA A 90 -1.14 0.01 11.95
CA ALA A 90 -0.68 1.00 10.98
C ALA A 90 -1.23 2.40 11.29
N THR A 91 -0.70 3.43 10.63
CA THR A 91 -1.22 4.80 10.74
C THR A 91 -1.95 5.19 9.46
N LEU A 92 -3.25 5.47 9.57
CA LEU A 92 -4.06 5.95 8.44
C LEU A 92 -3.82 7.43 8.19
N LEU A 93 -3.53 7.80 6.94
CA LEU A 93 -3.52 9.20 6.51
C LEU A 93 -4.86 9.58 5.89
N HIS A 94 -5.23 8.91 4.79
CA HIS A 94 -6.42 9.24 4.00
C HIS A 94 -7.06 7.99 3.40
N ILE A 95 -8.38 8.03 3.16
CA ILE A 95 -9.11 7.01 2.39
C ILE A 95 -9.77 7.68 1.19
N HIS A 96 -9.56 7.09 0.01
CA HIS A 96 -10.26 7.46 -1.21
C HIS A 96 -10.97 6.24 -1.78
N THR A 97 -12.26 6.38 -2.09
CA THR A 97 -13.07 5.33 -2.71
C THR A 97 -13.86 5.89 -3.88
N HIS A 98 -14.21 5.01 -4.81
CA HIS A 98 -15.10 5.29 -5.92
C HIS A 98 -16.03 4.10 -6.13
N LYS A 99 -17.34 4.34 -5.98
CA LYS A 99 -18.38 3.38 -6.34
C LYS A 99 -18.78 3.54 -7.81
N PHE A 100 -18.74 2.44 -8.55
CA PHE A 100 -19.16 2.37 -9.95
C PHE A 100 -20.66 2.06 -10.10
N SER A 101 -21.17 2.35 -11.29
CA SER A 101 -22.50 1.93 -11.75
C SER A 101 -22.35 0.92 -12.89
N PRO A 102 -23.07 -0.21 -12.89
CA PRO A 102 -24.15 -0.54 -11.95
C PRO A 102 -23.68 -1.01 -10.56
N GLN A 103 -22.42 -1.44 -10.41
CA GLN A 103 -21.88 -1.96 -9.15
C GLN A 103 -20.35 -1.97 -9.15
N GLY A 104 -19.78 -2.18 -7.96
CA GLY A 104 -18.34 -2.33 -7.71
C GLY A 104 -17.73 -1.09 -7.06
N VAL A 105 -16.66 -1.30 -6.29
CA VAL A 105 -15.92 -0.27 -5.60
C VAL A 105 -14.42 -0.44 -5.89
N SER A 106 -13.77 0.66 -6.23
CA SER A 106 -12.31 0.80 -6.14
C SER A 106 -11.98 1.67 -4.94
N GLY A 107 -10.93 1.34 -4.21
CA GLY A 107 -10.52 2.12 -3.04
C GLY A 107 -9.04 2.00 -2.72
N VAL A 108 -8.52 3.03 -2.06
CA VAL A 108 -7.18 3.05 -1.47
C VAL A 108 -7.22 3.76 -0.12
N ALA A 109 -6.62 3.14 0.89
CA ALA A 109 -6.23 3.77 2.13
C ALA A 109 -4.72 4.03 2.07
N VAL A 110 -4.34 5.30 2.12
CA VAL A 110 -2.94 5.72 2.19
C VAL A 110 -2.50 5.68 3.64
N LEU A 111 -1.42 4.94 3.91
CA LEU A 111 -0.81 4.82 5.24
C LEU A 111 0.45 5.67 5.29
N ALA A 112 1.00 5.90 6.48
CA ALA A 112 2.20 6.74 6.65
C ALA A 112 3.36 6.38 5.68
N GLU A 113 3.54 5.09 5.37
CA GLU A 113 4.65 4.59 4.53
C GLU A 113 4.21 3.53 3.50
N SER A 114 2.90 3.28 3.36
CA SER A 114 2.38 2.16 2.56
C SER A 114 0.92 2.35 2.16
N HIS A 115 0.19 1.28 1.81
CA HIS A 115 -1.21 1.38 1.41
C HIS A 115 -2.00 0.10 1.65
N ILE A 116 -3.32 0.25 1.68
CA ILE A 116 -4.29 -0.82 1.42
C ILE A 116 -5.08 -0.42 0.17
N SER A 117 -5.20 -1.28 -0.84
CA SER A 117 -6.10 -1.03 -1.98
C SER A 117 -7.11 -2.16 -2.19
N VAL A 118 -8.18 -1.84 -2.92
CA VAL A 118 -9.20 -2.81 -3.32
C VAL A 118 -9.77 -2.50 -4.71
N HIS A 119 -10.07 -3.57 -5.44
CA HIS A 119 -11.00 -3.60 -6.56
C HIS A 119 -12.01 -4.73 -6.37
N THR A 120 -13.30 -4.47 -6.55
CA THR A 120 -14.35 -5.47 -6.33
C THR A 120 -15.16 -5.78 -7.59
N TRP A 121 -15.58 -7.04 -7.72
CA TRP A 121 -16.55 -7.56 -8.69
C TRP A 121 -17.70 -8.25 -7.94
N PRO A 122 -18.70 -7.49 -7.45
CA PRO A 122 -19.79 -8.03 -6.64
C PRO A 122 -20.61 -9.13 -7.32
N GLU A 123 -20.67 -9.13 -8.66
CA GLU A 123 -21.42 -10.08 -9.49
C GLU A 123 -20.96 -11.53 -9.34
N ILE A 124 -19.70 -11.71 -8.95
CA ILE A 124 -19.08 -13.01 -8.70
C ILE A 124 -18.58 -13.14 -7.26
N GLY A 125 -18.94 -12.19 -6.38
CA GLY A 125 -18.52 -12.18 -4.98
C GLY A 125 -17.01 -12.08 -4.81
N TYR A 126 -16.32 -11.30 -5.65
CA TYR A 126 -14.86 -11.24 -5.67
C TYR A 126 -14.33 -9.85 -5.28
N GLY A 127 -13.28 -9.82 -4.46
CA GLY A 127 -12.52 -8.61 -4.15
C GLY A 127 -11.03 -8.89 -4.18
N ALA A 128 -10.30 -8.14 -4.98
CA ALA A 128 -8.84 -8.13 -5.01
C ALA A 128 -8.36 -7.04 -4.05
N PHE A 129 -7.64 -7.42 -3.00
CA PHE A 129 -7.08 -6.50 -2.01
C PHE A 129 -5.55 -6.58 -2.02
N ASP A 130 -4.92 -5.42 -1.88
CA ASP A 130 -3.49 -5.31 -1.63
C ASP A 130 -3.32 -4.73 -0.23
N VAL A 131 -2.61 -5.42 0.66
CA VAL A 131 -2.28 -4.91 2.00
C VAL A 131 -0.78 -4.85 2.11
N PHE A 132 -0.22 -3.66 1.93
CA PHE A 132 1.20 -3.41 2.07
C PHE A 132 1.46 -2.62 3.36
N MET A 133 2.31 -3.14 4.23
CA MET A 133 2.67 -2.48 5.49
C MET A 133 4.18 -2.64 5.79
N CYS A 134 4.75 -1.59 6.39
CA CYS A 134 6.17 -1.47 6.75
C CYS A 134 6.33 -1.37 8.29
N GLY A 135 7.56 -1.48 8.78
CA GLY A 135 7.88 -1.39 10.21
C GLY A 135 7.19 -2.45 11.07
N GLU A 136 6.72 -2.05 12.26
CA GLU A 136 6.12 -2.93 13.27
C GLU A 136 4.68 -3.38 12.97
N ALA A 137 4.10 -2.95 11.85
CA ALA A 137 2.75 -3.31 11.47
C ALA A 137 2.63 -4.80 11.13
N ARG A 138 1.46 -5.40 11.43
CA ARG A 138 1.21 -6.84 11.31
C ARG A 138 0.16 -7.14 10.22
N PRO A 139 0.52 -7.10 8.92
CA PRO A 139 -0.45 -7.14 7.83
C PRO A 139 -1.29 -8.42 7.75
N TRP A 140 -0.79 -9.56 8.25
CA TRP A 140 -1.55 -10.81 8.28
C TRP A 140 -2.84 -10.74 9.10
N LEU A 141 -2.94 -9.83 10.07
CA LEU A 141 -4.16 -9.64 10.85
C LEU A 141 -5.30 -9.06 9.99
N ALA A 142 -4.98 -8.37 8.89
CA ALA A 142 -5.98 -7.87 7.95
C ALA A 142 -6.80 -9.00 7.33
N VAL A 143 -6.24 -10.21 7.20
CA VAL A 143 -6.94 -11.35 6.60
C VAL A 143 -8.21 -11.69 7.38
N ASP A 144 -8.15 -11.72 8.70
CA ASP A 144 -9.31 -12.06 9.54
C ASP A 144 -10.32 -10.90 9.58
N VAL A 145 -9.84 -9.65 9.49
CA VAL A 145 -10.71 -8.48 9.29
C VAL A 145 -11.50 -8.60 7.99
N LEU A 146 -10.84 -8.92 6.87
CA LEU A 146 -11.49 -9.05 5.56
C LEU A 146 -12.47 -10.23 5.52
N LYS A 147 -12.13 -11.38 6.13
CA LYS A 147 -13.06 -12.51 6.30
C LYS A 147 -14.35 -12.07 7.02
N ALA A 148 -14.21 -11.36 8.13
CA ALA A 148 -15.34 -10.89 8.92
C ALA A 148 -16.16 -9.83 8.16
N ALA A 149 -15.48 -8.85 7.55
CA ALA A 149 -16.12 -7.75 6.83
C ALA A 149 -16.96 -8.23 5.63
N PHE A 150 -16.48 -9.23 4.90
CA PHE A 150 -17.15 -9.74 3.71
C PHE A 150 -17.86 -11.09 3.94
N GLY A 151 -17.88 -11.59 5.17
CA GLY A 151 -18.64 -12.79 5.53
C GLY A 151 -18.25 -14.04 4.75
N THR A 152 -16.95 -14.22 4.46
CA THR A 152 -16.42 -15.38 3.73
C THR A 152 -15.23 -16.01 4.45
N ALA A 153 -15.09 -17.32 4.29
CA ALA A 153 -13.92 -18.07 4.77
C ALA A 153 -12.89 -18.34 3.66
N ASP A 154 -13.26 -18.19 2.37
CA ASP A 154 -12.33 -18.39 1.24
C ASP A 154 -11.61 -17.06 0.96
N VAL A 155 -10.51 -16.86 1.69
CA VAL A 155 -9.57 -15.76 1.48
C VAL A 155 -8.21 -16.36 1.20
N ARG A 156 -7.66 -16.06 0.03
CA ARG A 156 -6.38 -16.59 -0.44
C ARG A 156 -5.35 -15.49 -0.41
N VAL A 157 -4.14 -15.81 0.05
CA VAL A 157 -3.12 -14.80 0.30
C VAL A 157 -1.82 -15.24 -0.33
N LYS A 158 -1.19 -14.33 -1.07
CA LYS A 158 0.21 -14.44 -1.48
C LYS A 158 1.01 -13.34 -0.79
N GLU A 159 2.03 -13.73 -0.05
CA GLU A 159 2.97 -12.79 0.56
C GLU A 159 4.10 -12.45 -0.40
N LEU A 160 4.48 -11.17 -0.41
CA LEU A 160 5.66 -10.62 -1.08
C LEU A 160 6.44 -9.77 -0.07
N LEU A 161 7.72 -10.07 0.09
CA LEU A 161 8.63 -9.24 0.90
C LEU A 161 9.22 -8.15 0.01
N ARG A 162 8.79 -6.91 0.23
CA ARG A 162 9.15 -5.79 -0.64
C ARG A 162 10.58 -5.36 -0.36
N GLY A 163 11.45 -5.45 -1.36
CA GLY A 163 12.86 -5.10 -1.22
C GLY A 163 13.73 -6.22 -0.65
N GLU A 164 13.19 -7.42 -0.45
CA GLU A 164 14.00 -8.59 -0.10
C GLU A 164 15.07 -8.85 -1.17
N GLY A 165 16.31 -9.06 -0.73
CA GLY A 165 17.47 -9.30 -1.61
C GLY A 165 17.94 -8.06 -2.37
N VAL A 166 17.29 -6.91 -2.21
CA VAL A 166 17.78 -5.61 -2.73
C VAL A 166 18.77 -5.00 -1.75
N VAL A 167 18.50 -5.11 -0.45
CA VAL A 167 19.46 -4.83 0.61
C VAL A 167 20.30 -6.08 0.83
N THR A 168 21.45 -6.13 0.19
CA THR A 168 22.48 -7.16 0.44
C THR A 168 23.59 -6.56 1.30
N GLU A 169 24.30 -7.40 2.07
CA GLU A 169 25.58 -7.03 2.69
C GLU A 169 26.53 -6.32 1.70
N ALA A 170 26.43 -6.62 0.40
CA ALA A 170 27.25 -6.03 -0.66
C ALA A 170 26.88 -4.58 -1.03
N GLY A 171 25.72 -4.07 -0.63
CA GLY A 171 25.34 -2.66 -0.81
C GLY A 171 26.02 -1.71 0.18
N VAL A 172 26.78 -2.24 1.14
CA VAL A 172 27.51 -1.49 2.18
C VAL A 172 28.99 -1.29 1.82
N ALA A 173 29.49 -1.97 0.78
CA ALA A 173 30.91 -2.02 0.43
C ALA A 173 31.27 -1.32 -0.90
N ALA A 174 30.46 -0.36 -1.37
CA ALA A 174 30.80 0.48 -2.52
C ALA A 174 30.71 1.96 -2.14
#